data_AF-G3Y0X8-F1
#
_entry.id   AF-G3Y0X8-F1
#
_cell.length_a   1.000
_cell.length_b   1.000
_cell.length_c   1.000
_cell.angle_alpha   90.00
_cell.angle_beta   90.00
_cell.angle_gamma   90.00
#
_symmetry.space_group_name_H-M   'P 1'
#
loop_
_entity.id
_entity.type
_entity.pdbx_description
1 polymer ?
#
loop_
_entity_poly.entity_id
_entity_poly.type
_entity_poly.pdbx_seq_one_letter_code
_entity_poly.pdbx_strand_id
1 'polypeptide(L)'
;MYGKHYSSLQPSGQRMFCLRHIGVLARTISLVLIIKPAVMLALFDSRWTDSYFRNSSITLGDMAFLSASFTSAFHIFELIFDEQLKPLLLAHHLGAIVLVQAFLPTAASLPATRVIELNRTIAMANICLCWATLDAPLVIASYVIWILQRTWVRSDTGLRKLYSSGFYFTAFSTFFEVSAVIYFGARHWSQFSALQALTISCMQVLFTSAKTKVCNHLWMGYTSPLKKSS
;
A
#
# COMPACT_ATOMS: atom_id res chain seq x y z
N MET A 1 11.92 -7.63 24.18
CA MET A 1 11.73 -8.56 23.04
C MET A 1 12.99 -8.72 22.18
N TYR A 2 13.67 -7.66 21.69
CA TYR A 2 14.81 -7.81 20.75
C TYR A 2 16.23 -7.54 21.32
N GLY A 3 16.37 -7.24 22.63
CA GLY A 3 17.56 -6.70 23.30
C GLY A 3 18.91 -6.88 22.60
N LYS A 4 19.48 -8.10 22.63
CA LYS A 4 20.82 -8.38 22.07
C LYS A 4 20.91 -8.23 20.53
N HIS A 5 19.83 -8.53 19.81
CA HIS A 5 19.77 -8.43 18.35
C HIS A 5 19.64 -6.99 17.88
N TYR A 6 18.86 -6.18 18.58
CA TYR A 6 18.73 -4.76 18.26
C TYR A 6 20.05 -4.03 18.54
N SER A 7 20.67 -4.30 19.68
CA SER A 7 21.94 -3.65 20.06
C SER A 7 23.12 -4.02 19.15
N SER A 8 23.09 -5.18 18.47
CA SER A 8 24.15 -5.59 17.54
C SER A 8 24.04 -4.97 16.14
N LEU A 9 22.92 -4.31 15.82
CA LEU A 9 22.75 -3.63 14.55
C LEU A 9 23.52 -2.30 14.54
N GLN A 10 24.09 -1.95 13.38
CA GLN A 10 24.56 -0.59 13.14
C GLN A 10 23.41 0.43 13.31
N PRO A 11 23.70 1.71 13.63
CA PRO A 11 22.67 2.72 13.87
C PRO A 11 21.62 2.85 12.75
N SER A 12 22.05 2.80 11.49
CA SER A 12 21.16 2.79 10.31
C SER A 12 20.25 1.55 10.29
N GLY A 13 20.80 0.39 10.65
CA GLY A 13 20.06 -0.87 10.78
C GLY A 13 19.02 -0.86 11.90
N GLN A 14 19.33 -0.19 13.02
CA GLN A 14 18.40 0.02 14.14
C GLN A 14 17.24 0.93 13.73
N ARG A 15 17.55 2.07 13.07
CA ARG A 15 16.56 3.01 12.55
C ARG A 15 15.59 2.33 11.58
N MET A 16 16.13 1.58 10.61
CA MET A 16 15.32 0.82 9.64
C MET A 16 14.49 -0.30 10.30
N PHE A 17 15.02 -0.95 11.33
CA PHE A 17 14.28 -1.96 12.08
C PHE A 17 13.08 -1.35 12.83
N CYS A 18 13.27 -0.18 13.44
CA CYS A 18 12.19 0.56 14.09
C CYS A 18 11.15 1.04 13.06
N LEU A 19 11.61 1.63 11.95
CA LEU A 19 10.75 2.11 10.87
C LEU A 19 9.82 1.01 10.34
N ARG A 20 10.33 -0.23 10.20
CA ARG A 20 9.52 -1.39 9.77
C ARG A 20 8.43 -1.77 10.79
N HIS A 21 8.70 -1.67 12.09
CA HIS A 21 7.66 -1.93 13.11
C HIS A 21 6.58 -0.87 13.08
N ILE A 22 6.98 0.40 12.99
CA ILE A 22 6.06 1.52 12.80
C ILE A 22 5.26 1.33 11.52
N GLY A 23 5.89 0.86 10.45
CA GLY A 23 5.25 0.55 9.18
C GLY A 23 4.20 -0.55 9.29
N VAL A 24 4.51 -1.66 9.97
CA VAL A 24 3.50 -2.71 10.24
C VAL A 24 2.32 -2.14 11.00
N LEU A 25 2.56 -1.34 12.04
CA LEU A 25 1.50 -0.73 12.84
C LEU A 25 0.64 0.24 12.02
N ALA A 26 1.27 1.20 11.35
CA ALA A 26 0.59 2.23 10.55
C ALA A 26 -0.24 1.60 9.41
N ARG A 27 0.31 0.59 8.72
CA ARG A 27 -0.39 -0.12 7.66
C ARG A 27 -1.53 -1.00 8.16
N THR A 28 -1.38 -1.60 9.34
CA THR A 28 -2.46 -2.37 9.96
C THR A 28 -3.62 -1.45 10.34
N ILE A 29 -3.33 -0.30 10.94
CA ILE A 29 -4.35 0.72 11.25
C ILE A 29 -5.04 1.17 9.97
N SER A 30 -4.27 1.58 8.94
CA SER A 30 -4.80 1.98 7.64
C SER A 30 -5.66 0.89 6.99
N LEU A 31 -5.26 -0.39 7.06
CA LEU A 31 -6.03 -1.52 6.53
C LEU A 31 -7.37 -1.68 7.26
N VAL A 32 -7.38 -1.65 8.58
CA VAL A 32 -8.61 -1.77 9.39
C VAL A 32 -9.59 -0.64 9.07
N LEU A 33 -9.07 0.58 8.87
CA LEU A 33 -9.90 1.74 8.54
C LEU A 33 -10.47 1.65 7.12
N ILE A 34 -9.71 1.15 6.14
CA ILE A 34 -10.09 1.18 4.72
C ILE A 34 -10.91 -0.01 4.24
N ILE A 35 -10.79 -1.18 4.89
CA ILE A 35 -11.38 -2.42 4.37
C ILE A 35 -12.89 -2.33 4.20
N LYS A 36 -13.58 -1.75 5.19
CA LYS A 36 -15.04 -1.55 5.12
C LYS A 36 -15.44 -0.56 4.01
N PRO A 37 -14.88 0.66 3.94
CA PRO A 37 -15.14 1.59 2.85
C PRO A 37 -14.89 0.97 1.48
N ALA A 38 -13.76 0.28 1.30
CA ALA A 38 -13.43 -0.36 0.04
C ALA A 38 -14.48 -1.42 -0.36
N VAL A 39 -14.87 -2.29 0.56
CA VAL A 39 -15.90 -3.30 0.29
C VAL A 39 -17.25 -2.65 0.00
N MET A 40 -17.70 -1.73 0.86
CA MET A 40 -19.03 -1.11 0.77
C MET A 40 -19.18 -0.21 -0.45
N LEU A 41 -18.13 0.50 -0.88
CA LEU A 41 -18.17 1.41 -2.03
C LEU A 41 -17.89 0.71 -3.36
N ALA A 42 -17.14 -0.40 -3.35
CA ALA A 42 -16.74 -1.08 -4.58
C ALA A 42 -17.67 -2.26 -4.93
N LEU A 43 -18.20 -2.98 -3.94
CA LEU A 43 -19.04 -4.17 -4.13
C LEU A 43 -20.51 -3.94 -3.82
N PHE A 44 -20.81 -2.94 -3.01
CA PHE A 44 -22.18 -2.55 -2.69
C PHE A 44 -22.44 -1.16 -3.26
N ASP A 45 -23.71 -0.83 -3.52
CA ASP A 45 -24.12 0.49 -4.05
C ASP A 45 -24.14 1.57 -2.94
N SER A 46 -23.17 1.49 -2.02
CA SER A 46 -23.06 2.42 -0.90
C SER A 46 -22.45 3.74 -1.38
N ARG A 47 -22.76 4.82 -0.67
CA ARG A 47 -22.26 6.16 -0.95
C ARG A 47 -21.19 6.53 0.05
N TRP A 48 -20.29 7.42 -0.37
CA TRP A 48 -19.22 7.96 0.48
C TRP A 48 -19.75 8.60 1.77
N THR A 49 -20.97 9.13 1.74
CA THR A 49 -21.67 9.77 2.86
C THR A 49 -22.39 8.79 3.79
N ASP A 50 -22.45 7.50 3.45
CA ASP A 50 -23.16 6.53 4.28
C ASP A 50 -22.41 6.30 5.60
N SER A 51 -23.16 6.06 6.68
CA SER A 51 -22.58 5.90 8.01
C SER A 51 -21.69 4.66 8.10
N TYR A 52 -20.47 4.82 8.62
CA TYR A 52 -19.55 3.72 8.89
C TYR A 52 -20.03 2.86 10.07
N PHE A 53 -20.60 3.46 11.11
CA PHE A 53 -21.26 2.72 12.19
C PHE A 53 -22.75 3.02 12.17
N ARG A 54 -23.58 2.05 12.58
CA ARG A 54 -25.02 2.27 12.68
C ARG A 54 -25.27 3.46 13.62
N ASN A 55 -26.05 4.44 13.16
CA ASN A 55 -26.38 5.68 13.88
C ASN A 55 -25.18 6.59 14.23
N SER A 56 -24.07 6.51 13.48
CA SER A 56 -22.94 7.41 13.64
C SER A 56 -22.90 8.49 12.55
N SER A 57 -22.40 9.67 12.91
CA SER A 57 -22.07 10.74 11.97
C SER A 57 -20.78 10.49 11.18
N ILE A 58 -19.98 9.49 11.59
CA ILE A 58 -18.76 9.09 10.88
C ILE A 58 -19.17 8.35 9.61
N THR A 59 -18.71 8.85 8.45
CA THR A 59 -19.04 8.30 7.13
C THR A 59 -17.98 7.31 6.62
N LEU A 60 -18.32 6.54 5.59
CA LEU A 60 -17.35 5.70 4.86
C LEU A 60 -16.20 6.55 4.31
N GLY A 61 -16.50 7.77 3.85
CA GLY A 61 -15.52 8.73 3.35
C GLY A 61 -14.56 9.22 4.42
N ASP A 62 -15.03 9.52 5.63
CA ASP A 62 -14.18 9.96 6.74
C ASP A 62 -13.13 8.88 7.09
N MET A 63 -13.55 7.62 7.13
CA MET A 63 -12.67 6.49 7.45
C MET A 63 -11.70 6.17 6.32
N ALA A 64 -12.15 6.31 5.07
CA ALA A 64 -11.28 6.24 3.91
C ALA A 64 -10.21 7.33 3.92
N PHE A 65 -10.60 8.57 4.22
CA PHE A 65 -9.69 9.70 4.34
C PHE A 65 -8.69 9.52 5.48
N LEU A 66 -9.14 9.06 6.65
CA LEU A 66 -8.25 8.80 7.79
C LEU A 66 -7.20 7.73 7.46
N SER A 67 -7.62 6.63 6.82
CA SER A 67 -6.69 5.60 6.35
C SER A 67 -5.65 6.15 5.36
N ALA A 68 -6.12 6.94 4.42
CA ALA A 68 -5.32 7.67 3.45
C ALA A 68 -4.25 8.55 4.12
N SER A 69 -4.63 9.31 5.15
CA SER A 69 -3.71 10.13 5.94
C SER A 69 -2.64 9.30 6.66
N PHE A 70 -3.00 8.15 7.27
CA PHE A 70 -2.01 7.25 7.88
C PHE A 70 -1.01 6.72 6.84
N THR A 71 -1.50 6.30 5.67
CA THR A 71 -0.66 5.84 4.56
C THR A 71 0.28 6.95 4.08
N SER A 72 -0.23 8.17 3.85
CA SER A 72 0.59 9.30 3.41
C SER A 72 1.62 9.71 4.46
N ALA A 73 1.22 9.80 5.74
CA ALA A 73 2.14 10.13 6.83
C ALA A 73 3.27 9.12 6.91
N PHE A 74 2.96 7.82 6.85
CA PHE A 74 3.98 6.78 6.89
C PHE A 74 4.89 6.81 5.66
N HIS A 75 4.38 7.06 4.46
CA HIS A 75 5.23 7.26 3.29
C HIS A 75 6.19 8.45 3.47
N ILE A 76 5.74 9.57 4.04
CA ILE A 76 6.62 10.69 4.38
C ILE A 76 7.72 10.26 5.37
N PHE A 77 7.37 9.45 6.38
CA PHE A 77 8.38 8.87 7.29
C PHE A 77 9.39 8.02 6.52
N GLU A 78 8.96 7.16 5.59
CA GLU A 78 9.91 6.38 4.77
C GLU A 78 10.83 7.29 3.94
N LEU A 79 10.27 8.35 3.33
CA LEU A 79 11.04 9.29 2.53
C LEU A 79 12.11 10.05 3.35
N ILE A 80 11.81 10.41 4.60
CA ILE A 80 12.72 11.17 5.46
C ILE A 80 13.74 10.24 6.14
N PHE A 81 13.34 9.02 6.48
CA PHE A 81 14.13 8.12 7.33
C PHE A 81 14.91 7.05 6.56
N ASP A 82 14.61 6.81 5.29
CA ASP A 82 15.38 5.89 4.44
C ASP A 82 16.54 6.60 3.74
N GLU A 83 17.75 6.40 4.26
CA GLU A 83 19.00 6.94 3.72
C GLU A 83 19.42 6.32 2.37
N GLN A 84 18.80 5.20 1.96
CA GLN A 84 19.11 4.48 0.72
C GLN A 84 17.91 4.39 -0.22
N LEU A 85 17.04 5.39 -0.16
CA LEU A 85 15.81 5.41 -0.93
C LEU A 85 16.10 5.41 -2.43
N LYS A 86 15.61 4.38 -3.12
CA LYS A 86 15.79 4.23 -4.57
C LYS A 86 14.82 5.15 -5.33
N PRO A 87 15.19 5.71 -6.50
CA PRO A 87 14.33 6.63 -7.26
C PRO A 87 12.93 6.07 -7.57
N LEU A 88 12.84 4.77 -7.88
CA LEU A 88 11.55 4.10 -8.09
C LEU A 88 10.66 4.14 -6.85
N LEU A 89 11.24 3.95 -5.68
CA LEU A 89 10.50 3.92 -4.41
C LEU A 89 10.09 5.35 -4.00
N LEU A 90 10.96 6.33 -4.23
CA LEU A 90 10.63 7.76 -4.10
C LEU A 90 9.42 8.14 -4.96
N ALA A 91 9.47 7.81 -6.26
CA ALA A 91 8.37 8.09 -7.18
C ALA A 91 7.08 7.38 -6.75
N HIS A 92 7.17 6.12 -6.34
CA HIS A 92 6.02 5.35 -5.84
C HIS A 92 5.36 6.01 -4.61
N HIS A 93 6.16 6.38 -3.60
CA HIS A 93 5.64 7.02 -2.39
C HIS A 93 5.07 8.41 -2.65
N LEU A 94 5.76 9.25 -3.42
CA LEU A 94 5.25 10.57 -3.80
C LEU A 94 3.97 10.46 -4.64
N GLY A 95 3.95 9.55 -5.61
CA GLY A 95 2.76 9.28 -6.43
C GLY A 95 1.57 8.86 -5.58
N ALA A 96 1.77 7.94 -4.64
CA ALA A 96 0.73 7.51 -3.70
C ALA A 96 0.23 8.67 -2.82
N ILE A 97 1.13 9.50 -2.26
CA ILE A 97 0.76 10.66 -1.46
C ILE A 97 -0.08 11.64 -2.27
N VAL A 98 0.39 12.05 -3.45
CA VAL A 98 -0.30 13.03 -4.30
C VAL A 98 -1.67 12.51 -4.70
N LEU A 99 -1.76 11.25 -5.12
CA LEU A 99 -3.01 10.65 -5.58
C LEU A 99 -4.04 10.58 -4.45
N VAL A 100 -3.62 10.11 -3.28
CA VAL A 100 -4.51 10.00 -2.12
C VAL A 100 -4.93 11.37 -1.58
N GLN A 101 -3.98 12.31 -1.43
CA GLN A 101 -4.24 13.62 -0.84
C GLN A 101 -4.83 14.64 -1.81
N ALA A 102 -4.73 14.42 -3.13
CA ALA A 102 -5.39 15.29 -4.12
C ALA A 102 -6.83 14.86 -4.36
N PHE A 103 -7.08 13.57 -4.63
CA PHE A 103 -8.39 13.15 -5.14
C PHE A 103 -9.49 13.12 -4.08
N LEU A 104 -9.20 12.66 -2.85
CA LEU A 104 -10.19 12.60 -1.77
C LEU A 104 -10.70 14.01 -1.39
N PRO A 105 -9.84 15.00 -1.10
CA PRO A 105 -10.29 16.36 -0.82
C PRO A 105 -10.96 17.05 -2.02
N THR A 106 -10.49 16.78 -3.24
CA THR A 106 -11.12 17.32 -4.46
C THR A 106 -12.54 16.80 -4.61
N ALA A 107 -12.79 15.52 -4.34
CA ALA A 107 -14.14 14.95 -4.37
C ALA A 107 -15.07 15.64 -3.37
N ALA A 108 -14.58 15.91 -2.15
CA ALA A 108 -15.35 16.57 -1.11
C ALA A 108 -15.62 18.07 -1.39
N SER A 109 -14.74 18.72 -2.14
CA SER A 109 -14.82 20.17 -2.43
C SER A 109 -15.60 20.50 -3.70
N LEU A 110 -15.88 19.50 -4.55
CA LEU A 110 -16.64 19.70 -5.78
C LEU A 110 -18.13 19.92 -5.48
N PRO A 111 -18.74 21.01 -5.97
CA PRO A 111 -20.16 21.25 -5.76
C PRO A 111 -21.00 20.19 -6.50
N ALA A 112 -22.10 19.76 -5.88
CA ALA A 112 -23.00 18.74 -6.44
C ALA A 112 -23.61 19.14 -7.79
N THR A 113 -23.58 20.43 -8.16
CA THR A 113 -23.99 20.92 -9.48
C THR A 113 -23.06 20.47 -10.60
N ARG A 114 -21.81 20.11 -10.30
CA ARG A 114 -20.83 19.58 -11.27
C ARG A 114 -20.82 18.06 -11.29
N VAL A 115 -21.99 17.46 -11.53
CA VAL A 115 -22.24 16.02 -11.43
C VAL A 115 -21.24 15.17 -12.22
N ILE A 116 -20.88 15.60 -13.45
CA ILE A 116 -19.93 14.85 -14.30
C ILE A 116 -18.52 14.85 -13.68
N GLU A 117 -18.02 15.99 -13.21
CA GLU A 117 -16.70 16.10 -12.57
C GLU A 117 -16.66 15.34 -11.24
N LEU A 118 -17.76 15.41 -10.48
CA LEU A 118 -17.90 14.69 -9.22
C LEU A 118 -17.87 13.17 -9.43
N ASN A 119 -18.67 12.65 -10.38
CA ASN A 119 -18.71 11.21 -10.70
C ASN A 119 -17.35 10.69 -11.16
N ARG A 120 -16.63 11.47 -11.97
CA ARG A 120 -15.25 11.17 -12.39
C ARG A 120 -14.30 11.06 -11.21
N THR A 121 -14.39 12.01 -10.29
CA THR A 121 -13.50 12.08 -9.12
C THR A 121 -13.82 10.96 -8.13
N ILE A 122 -15.10 10.63 -7.95
CA ILE A 122 -15.54 9.47 -7.15
C ILE A 122 -15.06 8.15 -7.76
N ALA A 123 -15.19 7.98 -9.08
CA ALA A 123 -14.70 6.79 -9.76
C ALA A 123 -13.18 6.63 -9.61
N MET A 124 -12.43 7.72 -9.72
CA MET A 124 -10.99 7.73 -9.45
C MET A 124 -10.70 7.36 -7.99
N ALA A 125 -11.41 7.96 -7.04
CA ALA A 125 -11.26 7.67 -5.62
C ALA A 125 -11.53 6.19 -5.30
N ASN A 126 -12.50 5.55 -5.95
CA ASN A 126 -12.76 4.11 -5.80
C ASN A 126 -11.59 3.25 -6.29
N ILE A 127 -10.90 3.64 -7.37
CA ILE A 127 -9.67 2.96 -7.81
C ILE A 127 -8.56 3.18 -6.78
N CYS A 128 -8.41 4.40 -6.25
CA CYS A 128 -7.45 4.69 -5.18
C CYS A 128 -7.69 3.84 -3.92
N LEU A 129 -8.95 3.63 -3.54
CA LEU A 129 -9.33 2.75 -2.43
C LEU A 129 -8.91 1.31 -2.68
N CYS A 130 -9.09 0.82 -3.91
CA CYS A 130 -8.67 -0.53 -4.29
C CYS A 130 -7.16 -0.69 -4.18
N TRP A 131 -6.37 0.27 -4.68
CA TRP A 131 -4.91 0.27 -4.47
C TRP A 131 -4.56 0.26 -2.99
N ALA A 132 -5.07 1.20 -2.20
CA ALA A 132 -4.73 1.31 -0.79
C ALA A 132 -5.06 0.03 -0.01
N THR A 133 -6.18 -0.61 -0.33
CA THR A 133 -6.65 -1.83 0.35
C THR A 133 -5.82 -3.04 -0.03
N LEU A 134 -5.46 -3.21 -1.31
CA LEU A 134 -4.71 -4.37 -1.79
C LEU A 134 -3.21 -4.25 -1.54
N ASP A 135 -2.69 -3.01 -1.46
CA ASP A 135 -1.28 -2.75 -1.17
C ASP A 135 -0.94 -2.97 0.31
N ALA A 136 -1.84 -2.60 1.23
CA ALA A 136 -1.55 -2.67 2.67
C ALA A 136 -1.14 -4.07 3.17
N PRO A 137 -1.84 -5.18 2.83
CA PRO A 137 -1.41 -6.53 3.20
C PRO A 137 -0.02 -6.89 2.66
N LEU A 138 0.31 -6.48 1.43
CA LEU A 138 1.61 -6.72 0.80
C LEU A 138 2.73 -6.00 1.54
N VAL A 139 2.53 -4.73 1.90
CA VAL A 139 3.50 -3.94 2.66
C VAL A 139 3.70 -4.53 4.06
N ILE A 140 2.61 -4.89 4.75
CA ILE A 140 2.66 -5.53 6.07
C ILE A 140 3.47 -6.83 5.99
N ALA A 141 3.14 -7.71 5.04
CA ALA A 141 3.84 -8.99 4.87
C ALA A 141 5.33 -8.77 4.55
N SER A 142 5.64 -7.79 3.69
CA SER A 142 7.02 -7.44 3.37
C SER A 142 7.80 -7.04 4.62
N TYR A 143 7.28 -6.14 5.45
CA TYR A 143 7.96 -5.76 6.69
C TYR A 143 8.05 -6.90 7.70
N VAL A 144 7.02 -7.74 7.83
CA VAL A 144 7.06 -8.93 8.68
C VAL A 144 8.16 -9.88 8.23
N ILE A 145 8.28 -10.17 6.93
CA ILE A 145 9.39 -10.97 6.38
C ILE A 145 10.74 -10.33 6.75
N TRP A 146 10.85 -9.01 6.59
CA TRP A 146 12.08 -8.28 6.93
C TRP A 146 12.44 -8.34 8.42
N ILE A 147 11.46 -8.37 9.31
CA ILE A 147 11.64 -8.50 10.75
C ILE A 147 12.00 -9.96 11.10
N LEU A 148 11.26 -10.93 10.57
CA LEU A 148 11.42 -12.36 10.85
C LEU A 148 12.81 -12.88 10.44
N GLN A 149 13.28 -12.52 9.25
CA GLN A 149 14.60 -12.93 8.78
C GLN A 149 15.75 -12.40 9.64
N ARG A 150 15.54 -11.27 10.34
CA ARG A 150 16.57 -10.64 11.18
C ARG A 150 16.55 -11.12 12.63
N THR A 151 15.43 -11.68 13.10
CA THR A 151 15.22 -11.92 14.53
C THR A 151 15.02 -13.40 14.86
N TRP A 152 14.21 -14.11 14.07
CA TRP A 152 13.73 -15.45 14.41
C TRP A 152 14.24 -16.54 13.47
N VAL A 153 14.30 -16.27 12.17
CA VAL A 153 14.65 -17.29 11.18
C VAL A 153 16.17 -17.38 11.04
N ARG A 154 16.75 -18.47 11.54
CA ARG A 154 18.21 -18.69 11.57
C ARG A 154 18.72 -19.81 10.68
N SER A 155 17.85 -20.75 10.31
CA SER A 155 18.24 -21.86 9.44
C SER A 155 18.10 -21.48 7.97
N ASP A 156 19.02 -21.98 7.15
CA ASP A 156 18.99 -21.79 5.70
C ASP A 156 17.67 -22.25 5.08
N THR A 157 17.16 -23.40 5.55
CA THR A 157 15.87 -23.94 5.13
C THR A 157 14.70 -23.04 5.55
N GLY A 158 14.75 -22.48 6.76
CA GLY A 158 13.74 -21.55 7.25
C GLY A 158 13.71 -20.26 6.44
N LEU A 159 14.88 -19.73 6.11
CA LEU A 159 15.02 -18.49 5.36
C LEU A 159 14.54 -18.66 3.91
N ARG A 160 14.86 -19.80 3.28
CA ARG A 160 14.32 -20.15 1.95
C ARG A 160 12.80 -20.27 1.95
N LYS A 161 12.21 -20.91 2.96
CA LYS A 161 10.74 -21.00 3.11
C LYS A 161 10.09 -19.63 3.31
N LEU A 162 10.72 -18.76 4.10
CA LEU A 162 10.24 -17.40 4.34
C LEU A 162 10.25 -16.58 3.03
N TYR A 163 11.35 -16.61 2.28
CA TYR A 163 11.45 -15.90 1.00
C TYR A 163 10.54 -16.46 -0.08
N SER A 164 10.40 -17.79 -0.19
CA SER A 164 9.49 -18.38 -1.17
C SER A 164 8.03 -18.06 -0.84
N SER A 165 7.63 -18.14 0.43
CA SER A 165 6.30 -17.73 0.89
C SER A 165 6.05 -16.25 0.57
N GLY A 166 7.01 -15.37 0.87
CA GLY A 166 6.91 -13.96 0.54
C GLY A 166 6.78 -13.70 -0.96
N PHE A 167 7.54 -14.42 -1.79
CA PHE A 167 7.49 -14.30 -3.25
C PHE A 167 6.09 -14.65 -3.77
N TYR A 168 5.56 -15.83 -3.40
CA TYR A 168 4.22 -16.24 -3.85
C TYR A 168 3.13 -15.30 -3.36
N PHE A 169 3.21 -14.85 -2.10
CA PHE A 169 2.25 -13.89 -1.56
C PHE A 169 2.29 -12.55 -2.31
N THR A 170 3.49 -12.02 -2.60
CA THR A 170 3.67 -10.76 -3.32
C THR A 170 3.19 -10.88 -4.76
N ALA A 171 3.53 -11.97 -5.45
CA ALA A 171 3.10 -12.22 -6.83
C ALA A 171 1.58 -12.36 -6.92
N PHE A 172 0.97 -13.15 -6.03
CA PHE A 172 -0.48 -13.33 -5.95
C PHE A 172 -1.20 -12.00 -5.66
N SER A 173 -0.73 -11.24 -4.66
CA SER A 173 -1.33 -9.95 -4.31
C SER A 173 -1.21 -8.94 -5.46
N THR A 174 -0.07 -8.92 -6.17
CA THR A 174 0.14 -8.06 -7.35
C THR A 174 -0.82 -8.44 -8.48
N PHE A 175 -1.02 -9.73 -8.73
CA PHE A 175 -1.98 -10.21 -9.72
C PHE A 175 -3.41 -9.78 -9.38
N PHE A 176 -3.80 -9.91 -8.11
CA PHE A 176 -5.12 -9.46 -7.64
C PHE A 176 -5.31 -7.95 -7.78
N GLU A 177 -4.30 -7.15 -7.43
CA GLU A 177 -4.31 -5.70 -7.60
C GLU A 177 -4.50 -5.29 -9.06
N VAL A 178 -3.66 -5.81 -9.95
CA VAL A 178 -3.74 -5.51 -11.39
C VAL A 178 -5.13 -5.90 -11.92
N SER A 179 -5.63 -7.08 -11.56
CA SER A 179 -6.94 -7.55 -11.99
C SER A 179 -8.07 -6.65 -11.49
N ALA A 180 -8.03 -6.23 -10.23
CA ALA A 180 -9.02 -5.33 -9.65
C ALA A 180 -8.99 -3.96 -10.33
N VAL A 181 -7.80 -3.38 -10.55
CA VAL A 181 -7.65 -2.06 -11.18
C VAL A 181 -8.11 -2.09 -12.64
N ILE A 182 -7.80 -3.15 -13.39
CA ILE A 182 -8.31 -3.32 -14.75
C ILE A 182 -9.83 -3.44 -14.74
N TYR A 183 -10.40 -4.24 -13.82
CA TYR A 183 -11.85 -4.42 -13.71
C TYR A 183 -12.58 -3.10 -13.39
N PHE A 184 -12.17 -2.38 -12.35
CA PHE A 184 -12.77 -1.09 -11.99
C PHE A 184 -12.48 -0.01 -13.03
N GLY A 185 -11.28 -0.02 -13.60
CA GLY A 185 -10.88 0.84 -14.70
C GLY A 185 -11.79 0.65 -15.91
N ALA A 186 -12.03 -0.58 -16.35
CA ALA A 186 -12.89 -0.90 -17.49
C ALA A 186 -14.35 -0.48 -17.24
N ARG A 187 -14.87 -0.68 -16.02
CA ARG A 187 -16.24 -0.28 -15.65
C ARG A 187 -16.47 1.23 -15.72
N HIS A 188 -15.45 2.03 -15.42
CA HIS A 188 -15.53 3.49 -15.37
C HIS A 188 -14.75 4.20 -16.49
N TRP A 189 -14.22 3.45 -17.47
CA TRP A 189 -13.28 3.98 -18.46
C TRP A 189 -13.86 5.13 -19.29
N SER A 190 -15.13 5.00 -19.70
CA SER A 190 -15.84 6.01 -20.47
C SER A 190 -16.11 7.30 -19.68
N GLN A 191 -16.01 7.24 -18.35
CA GLN A 191 -16.22 8.39 -17.49
C GLN A 191 -14.95 9.22 -17.35
N PHE A 192 -13.77 8.60 -17.34
CA PHE A 192 -12.50 9.28 -17.06
C PHE A 192 -12.12 10.33 -18.10
N SER A 193 -11.52 11.43 -17.63
CA SER A 193 -10.80 12.34 -18.51
C SER A 193 -9.50 11.70 -19.02
N ALA A 194 -8.95 12.21 -20.12
CA ALA A 194 -7.68 11.73 -20.66
C ALA A 194 -6.54 11.80 -19.61
N LEU A 195 -6.53 12.86 -18.79
CA LEU A 195 -5.55 13.02 -17.72
C LEU A 195 -5.73 11.98 -16.61
N GLN A 196 -6.97 11.65 -16.22
CA GLN A 196 -7.24 10.62 -15.23
C GLN A 196 -6.85 9.23 -15.73
N ALA A 197 -7.21 8.89 -16.97
CA ALA A 197 -6.83 7.62 -17.59
C ALA A 197 -5.30 7.46 -17.69
N LEU A 198 -4.61 8.53 -18.10
CA LEU A 198 -3.13 8.56 -18.13
C LEU A 198 -2.54 8.39 -16.73
N THR A 199 -3.07 9.12 -15.74
CA THR A 199 -2.63 9.03 -14.33
C THR A 199 -2.79 7.61 -13.81
N ILE A 200 -3.94 6.98 -14.03
CA ILE A 200 -4.20 5.60 -13.60
C ILE A 200 -3.18 4.65 -14.22
N SER A 201 -2.95 4.78 -15.53
CA SER A 201 -2.03 3.90 -16.28
C SER A 201 -0.59 4.05 -15.80
N CYS A 202 -0.10 5.28 -15.68
CA CYS A 202 1.25 5.56 -15.19
C CYS A 202 1.45 5.07 -13.75
N MET A 203 0.47 5.29 -12.87
CA MET A 203 0.53 4.84 -11.48
C MET A 203 0.48 3.31 -11.39
N GLN A 204 -0.35 2.64 -12.19
CA GLN A 204 -0.38 1.18 -12.23
C GLN A 204 0.98 0.60 -12.65
N VAL A 205 1.61 1.15 -13.69
CA VAL A 205 2.95 0.73 -14.13
C VAL A 205 3.98 0.96 -13.03
N LEU A 206 3.95 2.13 -12.39
CA LEU A 206 4.87 2.49 -11.30
C LEU A 206 4.72 1.54 -10.10
N PHE A 207 3.49 1.29 -9.67
CA PHE A 207 3.18 0.45 -8.50
C PHE A 207 3.53 -1.01 -8.78
N THR A 208 3.19 -1.51 -9.96
CA THR A 208 3.58 -2.87 -10.40
C THR A 208 5.10 -3.00 -10.46
N SER A 209 5.80 -2.00 -10.99
CA SER A 209 7.28 -2.02 -11.06
C SER A 209 7.92 -2.08 -9.67
N ALA A 210 7.38 -1.32 -8.70
CA ALA A 210 7.83 -1.38 -7.32
C ALA A 210 7.62 -2.77 -6.70
N LYS A 211 6.44 -3.38 -6.90
CA LYS A 211 6.13 -4.73 -6.43
C LYS A 211 6.99 -5.82 -7.09
N THR A 212 7.22 -5.71 -8.40
CA THR A 212 8.14 -6.61 -9.13
C THR A 212 9.56 -6.55 -8.56
N LYS A 213 10.02 -5.38 -8.14
CA LYS A 213 11.33 -5.24 -7.48
C LYS A 213 11.38 -5.95 -6.12
N VAL A 214 10.28 -5.93 -5.36
CA VAL A 214 10.14 -6.72 -4.12
C VAL A 214 10.17 -8.21 -4.43
N CYS A 215 9.41 -8.68 -5.43
CA CYS A 215 9.44 -10.07 -5.89
C CYS A 215 10.86 -10.50 -6.28
N ASN A 216 11.57 -9.70 -7.07
CA ASN A 216 12.94 -10.00 -7.48
C ASN A 216 13.89 -10.09 -6.28
N HIS A 217 13.74 -9.22 -5.29
CA HIS A 217 14.54 -9.27 -4.08
C HIS A 217 14.29 -10.57 -3.29
N LEU A 218 13.03 -10.96 -3.11
CA LEU A 218 12.65 -12.20 -2.43
C LEU A 218 13.14 -13.44 -3.20
N TRP A 219 13.03 -13.42 -4.53
CA TRP A 219 13.52 -14.50 -5.39
C TRP A 219 15.05 -14.65 -5.33
N MET A 220 15.78 -13.54 -5.35
CA MET A 220 17.24 -13.57 -5.16
C MET A 220 17.60 -14.09 -3.77
N GLY A 221 16.87 -13.71 -2.72
CA GLY A 221 17.06 -14.25 -1.38
C GLY A 221 16.85 -15.77 -1.30
N TYR A 222 15.87 -16.29 -2.06
CA TYR A 222 15.60 -17.72 -2.16
C TYR A 222 16.69 -18.49 -2.94
N THR A 223 17.17 -17.92 -4.05
CA THR A 223 18.10 -18.58 -4.98
C THR A 223 19.58 -18.39 -4.64
N SER A 224 19.93 -17.34 -3.88
CA SER A 224 21.33 -17.08 -3.52
C SER A 224 21.90 -18.21 -2.67
N PRO A 225 23.15 -18.66 -2.92
CA PRO A 225 23.86 -19.50 -1.97
C PRO A 225 24.02 -18.70 -0.68
N LEU A 226 23.34 -19.12 0.38
CA LEU A 226 23.54 -18.54 1.70
C LEU A 226 25.01 -18.78 2.05
N LYS A 227 25.81 -17.71 2.09
CA LYS A 227 27.19 -17.81 2.55
C LYS A 227 27.13 -18.39 3.96
N LYS A 228 27.68 -19.60 4.13
CA LYS A 228 27.92 -20.18 5.46
C LYS A 228 28.65 -19.11 6.28
N SER A 229 27.99 -18.55 7.28
CA SER A 229 28.68 -17.76 8.30
C SER A 229 29.55 -18.74 9.07
N SER A 230 30.85 -18.68 8.81
CA SER A 230 31.89 -19.23 9.69
C SER A 230 31.80 -18.60 11.07
#